data_AF-A0A7J2K7U1-F1
#
_entry.id   AF-A0A7J2K7U1-F1
#
_cell.length_a   1.000
_cell.length_b   1.000
_cell.length_c   1.000
_cell.angle_alpha   90.00
_cell.angle_beta   90.00
_cell.angle_gamma   90.00
#
_symmetry.space_group_name_H-M   'P 1'
#
loop_
_entity.id
_entity.type
_entity.pdbx_description
1 polymer ?
#
loop_
_entity_poly.entity_id
_entity_poly.type
_entity_poly.pdbx_seq_one_letter_code
_entity_poly.pdbx_strand_id
1 'polypeptide(L)' 'MKGELKPLVKRKHKGLVISRVGRGFSKRELEEVGLSVKEARKLGIYVDVRRSSLRDENVKILREFLKKIKGG' A
#
# COMPACT_ATOMS: atom_id res chain seq x y z
N MET A 1 2.69 -16.99 -1.24
CA MET A 1 3.13 -15.58 -1.16
C MET A 1 1.93 -14.61 -1.07
N LYS A 2 0.99 -14.78 -0.13
CA LYS A 2 -0.07 -13.79 0.13
C LYS A 2 0.31 -13.01 1.39
N GLY A 3 0.44 -11.68 1.30
CA GLY A 3 0.61 -10.82 2.49
C GLY A 3 2.02 -10.36 2.85
N GLU A 4 3.02 -10.47 1.97
CA GLU A 4 4.36 -9.92 2.24
C GLU A 4 4.42 -8.39 2.17
N LEU A 5 3.51 -7.75 1.43
CA LEU A 5 3.46 -6.30 1.33
C LEU A 5 2.71 -5.68 2.51
N LYS A 6 3.47 -5.05 3.39
CA LYS A 6 2.97 -4.35 4.57
C LYS A 6 3.01 -2.83 4.32
N PRO A 7 1.85 -2.14 4.32
CA PRO A 7 1.82 -0.69 4.21
C PRO A 7 2.28 -0.06 5.52
N LEU A 8 3.02 1.04 5.44
CA LEU A 8 3.36 1.88 6.58
C LEU A 8 2.30 2.96 6.76
N VAL A 9 1.72 3.02 7.95
CA VAL A 9 0.74 4.04 8.33
C VAL A 9 1.35 4.90 9.42
N LYS A 10 1.38 6.22 9.20
CA LYS A 10 1.88 7.18 10.19
C LYS A 10 0.74 8.07 10.69
N ARG A 11 0.68 8.26 12.01
CA ARG A 11 -0.17 9.27 12.66
C ARG A 11 0.72 10.25 13.42
N LYS A 12 0.28 11.50 13.52
CA LYS A 12 0.88 12.50 14.41
C LYS A 12 0.11 12.51 15.72
N HIS A 13 0.80 12.44 16.85
CA HIS A 13 0.21 12.57 18.18
C HIS A 13 1.16 13.33 19.09
N LYS A 14 0.71 14.47 19.67
CA LYS A 14 1.52 15.31 20.57
C LYS A 14 2.93 15.65 20.02
N GLY A 15 3.02 16.05 18.74
CA GLY A 15 4.30 16.36 18.09
C GLY A 15 5.13 15.16 17.66
N LEU A 16 4.77 13.94 18.08
CA LEU A 16 5.47 12.70 17.71
C LEU A 16 4.83 12.06 16.48
N VAL A 17 5.66 11.55 15.57
CA VAL A 17 5.23 10.74 14.42
C VAL A 17 5.29 9.27 14.80
N ILE A 18 4.12 8.65 14.94
CA ILE A 18 3.99 7.23 15.27
C ILE A 18 3.71 6.47 13.97
N SER A 19 4.68 5.65 13.55
CA SER A 19 4.54 4.71 12.44
C SER A 19 4.10 3.33 12.93
N ARG A 20 3.21 2.68 12.18
CA ARG A 20 2.79 1.30 12.40
C ARG A 20 2.55 0.59 11.07
N VAL A 21 2.54 -0.73 11.10
CA VAL A 21 2.10 -1.53 9.96
C VAL A 21 0.57 -1.44 9.86
N GLY A 22 0.08 -1.06 8.69
CA GLY A 22 -1.34 -1.07 8.36
C GLY A 22 -1.81 -2.45 7.89
N ARG A 23 -3.12 -2.68 7.92
CA ARG A 23 -3.73 -3.92 7.42
C ARG A 23 -3.66 -4.05 5.89
N GLY A 24 -3.72 -2.93 5.17
CA GLY A 24 -3.75 -2.91 3.71
C GLY A 24 -3.50 -1.51 3.11
N PHE A 25 -3.14 -1.49 1.83
CA PHE A 25 -2.92 -0.27 1.06
C PHE A 25 -4.22 0.49 0.86
N SER A 26 -4.15 1.81 0.79
CA SER A 26 -5.34 2.63 0.56
C SER A 26 -5.76 2.56 -0.91
N LYS A 27 -7.02 2.92 -1.18
CA LYS A 27 -7.52 3.03 -2.56
C LYS A 27 -6.68 3.99 -3.40
N ARG A 28 -6.31 5.15 -2.81
CA ARG A 28 -5.47 6.17 -3.47
C ARG A 28 -4.07 5.68 -3.78
N GLU A 29 -3.44 4.93 -2.88
CA GLU A 29 -2.10 4.37 -3.10
C GLU A 29 -2.08 3.40 -4.30
N LEU A 30 -3.17 2.66 -4.51
CA LEU A 30 -3.32 1.76 -5.66
C LEU A 30 -3.57 2.53 -6.95
N GLU A 31 -4.44 3.55 -6.92
CA GLU A 31 -4.71 4.42 -8.07
C GLU A 31 -3.41 5.09 -8.56
N GLU A 32 -2.54 5.51 -7.65
CA GLU A 32 -1.23 6.13 -7.96
C GLU A 32 -0.25 5.19 -8.70
N VAL A 33 -0.44 3.88 -8.57
CA VAL A 33 0.34 2.86 -9.31
C VAL A 33 -0.45 2.25 -10.46
N GLY A 34 -1.63 2.79 -10.77
CA GLY A 34 -2.48 2.31 -11.85
C GLY A 34 -3.16 0.97 -11.57
N LEU A 35 -3.31 0.58 -10.30
CA LEU A 35 -4.00 -0.65 -9.90
C LEU A 35 -5.44 -0.38 -9.46
N SER A 36 -6.37 -1.18 -9.95
CA SER A 36 -7.69 -1.29 -9.35
C SER A 36 -7.67 -2.16 -8.09
N VAL A 37 -8.66 -1.96 -7.20
CA VAL A 37 -8.82 -2.80 -6.00
C VAL A 37 -8.99 -4.28 -6.36
N LYS A 38 -9.65 -4.59 -7.49
CA LYS A 38 -9.84 -5.96 -7.96
C LYS A 38 -8.51 -6.59 -8.39
N GLU A 39 -7.71 -5.88 -9.17
CA GLU A 39 -6.38 -6.35 -9.60
C GLU A 39 -5.43 -6.52 -8.42
N ALA A 40 -5.40 -5.55 -7.52
CA ALA A 40 -4.60 -5.63 -6.29
C ALA A 40 -4.93 -6.88 -5.47
N ARG A 41 -6.22 -7.21 -5.31
CA ARG A 41 -6.66 -8.43 -4.63
C ARG A 41 -6.26 -9.70 -5.38
N LYS A 42 -6.31 -9.72 -6.71
CA LYS A 42 -5.82 -10.85 -7.52
C LYS A 42 -4.31 -11.07 -7.35
N LEU A 43 -3.55 -9.98 -7.24
CA LEU A 43 -2.11 -9.99 -6.96
C LEU A 43 -1.76 -10.34 -5.50
N GLY A 44 -2.77 -10.57 -4.63
CA GLY A 44 -2.55 -10.89 -3.22
C GLY A 44 -2.19 -9.68 -2.34
N ILE A 45 -2.42 -8.47 -2.84
CA ILE A 45 -2.22 -7.22 -2.09
C ILE A 45 -3.47 -6.95 -1.24
N TYR A 46 -3.27 -6.76 0.06
CA TYR A 46 -4.35 -6.36 0.95
C TYR A 46 -4.71 -4.89 0.75
N VAL A 47 -6.01 -4.62 0.61
CA VAL A 47 -6.54 -3.27 0.34
C VAL A 47 -7.47 -2.85 1.47
N ASP A 48 -7.17 -1.71 2.09
CA ASP A 48 -8.03 -1.02 3.04
C ASP A 48 -8.77 0.13 2.35
N VAL A 49 -9.92 -0.20 1.76
CA VAL A 49 -10.79 0.75 1.05
C VAL A 49 -11.36 1.85 1.94
N ARG A 50 -11.36 1.69 3.27
CA ARG A 50 -11.85 2.73 4.20
C ARG A 50 -10.82 3.83 4.42
N ARG A 51 -9.55 3.58 4.08
CA ARG A 51 -8.46 4.54 4.25
C ARG A 51 -8.30 5.36 2.98
N SER A 52 -8.21 6.68 3.13
CA SER A 52 -8.00 7.66 2.04
C SER A 52 -6.61 8.31 2.06
N SER A 53 -5.74 7.93 3.00
CA SER A 53 -4.39 8.48 3.09
C SER A 53 -3.50 7.96 1.97
N LEU A 54 -2.72 8.87 1.39
CA LEU A 54 -1.67 8.57 0.42
C LEU A 54 -0.31 8.76 1.11
N ARG A 55 0.58 7.79 0.96
CA ARG A 55 1.95 7.81 1.49
C ARG A 55 2.89 7.40 0.37
N ASP A 56 3.85 8.25 0.05
CA ASP A 56 4.79 7.99 -1.05
C ASP A 56 5.64 6.73 -0.81
N GLU A 57 5.97 6.43 0.44
CA GLU A 57 6.66 5.20 0.85
C GLU A 57 5.87 3.95 0.43
N ASN A 58 4.55 3.96 0.61
CA ASN A 58 3.68 2.84 0.23
C ASN A 58 3.56 2.73 -1.29
N VAL A 59 3.47 3.88 -1.98
CA VAL A 59 3.45 3.92 -3.46
C VAL A 59 4.75 3.37 -4.04
N LYS A 60 5.92 3.71 -3.46
CA LYS A 60 7.23 3.16 -3.87
C LYS A 60 7.27 1.64 -3.70
N ILE A 61 6.84 1.12 -2.54
CA ILE A 61 6.76 -0.32 -2.28
C ILE A 61 5.89 -1.03 -3.33
N LEU A 62 4.71 -0.46 -3.64
CA LEU A 62 3.83 -1.00 -4.68
C LEU A 62 4.47 -0.96 -6.07
N ARG A 63 5.15 0.12 -6.45
CA ARG A 63 5.87 0.21 -7.74
C ARG A 63 6.99 -0.81 -7.85
N GLU A 64 7.78 -1.00 -6.80
CA GLU A 64 8.85 -2.01 -6.80
C GLU A 64 8.29 -3.42 -6.92
N PHE A 65 7.19 -3.72 -6.22
CA PHE A 65 6.52 -4.99 -6.36
C PHE A 65 6.00 -5.24 -7.77
N LEU A 66 5.36 -4.24 -8.38
CA LEU A 66 4.91 -4.32 -9.76
C LEU A 66 6.06 -4.53 -10.75
N LYS A 67 7.20 -3.86 -10.55
CA LYS A 67 8.41 -4.09 -11.35
C LYS A 67 8.92 -5.53 -11.23
N LYS A 68 8.96 -6.08 -10.01
CA LYS A 68 9.36 -7.47 -9.78
C LYS A 68 8.45 -8.48 -10.49
N ILE A 69 7.14 -8.21 -10.53
CA ILE A 69 6.18 -9.08 -11.25
C ILE A 69 6.33 -8.95 -12.76
N LYS A 70 6.55 -7.74 -13.28
CA LYS A 70 6.62 -7.49 -14.74
C LYS A 70 7.93 -7.93 -15.39
N GLY A 71 9.00 -8.07 -14.60
CA GLY A 71 10.33 -8.47 -15.07
C GLY A 71 10.66 -9.95 -14.88
N GLY A 72 9.67 -10.78 -14.51
CA GLY A 72 9.79 -12.23 -14.37
C GLY A 72 8.99 -12.98 -15.42
#